data_AF-A0A9E0UVT7-F1
#
_entry.id   AF-A0A9E0UVT7-F1
#
_cell.length_a   1.000
_cell.length_b   1.000
_cell.length_c   1.000
_cell.angle_alpha   90.00
_cell.angle_beta   90.00
_cell.angle_gamma   90.00
#
_symmetry.space_group_name_H-M   'P 1'
#
loop_
_entity.id
_entity.type
_entity.pdbx_description
1 polymer ?
#
loop_
_entity_poly.entity_id
_entity_poly.type
_entity_poly.pdbx_seq_one_letter_code
_entity_poly.pdbx_strand_id
1 'polypeptide(L)'
;MPISNKPVPTSLQVGEFGWFIYNNVPAKAKIIKTVSDVSNPNNDSNGIQVNSYFFEGYTVKFSSSQVYASKSSLTSAITTSTPS
;
A
#
# COMPACT_ATOMS: atom_id res chain seq x y z
N MET A 1 12.06 25.15 -1.01
CA MET A 1 10.66 24.64 -1.12
C MET A 1 10.27 24.13 0.25
N PRO A 2 9.07 24.44 0.79
CA PRO A 2 8.69 23.97 2.12
C PRO A 2 8.57 22.44 2.07
N ILE A 3 9.36 21.76 2.90
CA ILE A 3 9.38 20.31 3.00
C ILE A 3 8.08 19.92 3.69
N SER A 4 7.10 19.50 2.91
CA SER A 4 5.83 19.06 3.43
C SER A 4 6.01 17.66 4.02
N ASN A 5 6.44 17.58 5.29
CA ASN A 5 6.36 16.38 6.14
C ASN A 5 4.91 15.94 6.40
N LYS A 6 3.95 16.44 5.62
CA LYS A 6 2.54 16.09 5.71
C LYS A 6 2.34 14.77 4.97
N PRO A 7 1.73 13.76 5.60
CA PRO A 7 1.31 12.55 4.92
C PRO A 7 0.45 12.90 3.69
N VAL A 8 0.87 12.45 2.52
CA VAL A 8 0.09 12.50 1.28
C VAL A 8 -1.07 11.49 1.39
N PRO A 9 -2.26 11.77 0.81
CA PRO A 9 -3.35 10.82 0.79
C PRO A 9 -2.91 9.44 0.29
N THR A 10 -3.37 8.39 0.96
CA THR A 10 -3.18 7.01 0.50
C THR A 10 -3.89 6.81 -0.84
N SER A 11 -3.27 6.08 -1.76
CA SER A 11 -3.83 5.84 -3.11
C SER A 11 -5.18 5.11 -3.09
N LEU A 12 -5.47 4.42 -1.98
CA LEU A 12 -6.75 3.79 -1.71
C LEU A 12 -7.30 4.29 -0.39
N GLN A 13 -8.62 4.32 -0.26
CA GLN A 13 -9.31 4.84 0.91
C GLN A 13 -10.05 3.75 1.69
N VAL A 14 -10.34 4.06 2.96
CA VAL A 14 -11.23 3.23 3.78
C VAL A 14 -12.58 3.13 3.11
N GLY A 15 -13.12 1.91 3.01
CA GLY A 15 -14.36 1.61 2.32
C GLY A 15 -14.18 1.04 0.92
N GLU A 16 -13.02 1.25 0.29
CA GLU A 16 -12.71 0.72 -1.04
C GLU A 16 -12.24 -0.74 -0.97
N PHE A 17 -12.29 -1.43 -2.11
CA PHE A 17 -11.73 -2.76 -2.24
C PHE A 17 -10.31 -2.69 -2.78
N GLY A 18 -9.38 -3.32 -2.07
CA GLY A 18 -8.01 -3.53 -2.54
C GLY A 18 -7.78 -4.98 -2.96
N TRP A 19 -6.87 -5.16 -3.90
CA TRP A 19 -6.35 -6.46 -4.33
C TRP A 19 -4.93 -6.63 -3.79
N PHE A 20 -4.62 -7.81 -3.26
CA PHE A 20 -3.31 -8.12 -2.69
C PHE A 20 -3.02 -9.62 -2.78
N ILE A 21 -1.80 -10.03 -2.44
CA ILE A 21 -1.43 -11.44 -2.34
C ILE A 21 -1.40 -11.83 -0.87
N TYR A 22 -2.11 -12.89 -0.53
CA TYR A 22 -2.08 -13.49 0.79
C TYR A 22 -1.84 -14.98 0.64
N ASN A 23 -0.80 -15.51 1.29
CA ASN A 23 -0.38 -16.92 1.16
C ASN A 23 -0.21 -17.37 -0.31
N ASN A 24 0.45 -16.55 -1.14
CA ASN A 24 0.62 -16.78 -2.59
C ASN A 24 -0.67 -16.85 -3.42
N VAL A 25 -1.81 -16.44 -2.87
CA VAL A 25 -3.09 -16.40 -3.57
C VAL A 25 -3.58 -14.96 -3.71
N PRO A 26 -4.06 -14.53 -4.89
CA PRO A 26 -4.74 -13.25 -5.07
C PRO A 26 -6.00 -13.18 -4.21
N ALA A 27 -6.05 -12.20 -3.33
CA ALA A 27 -7.19 -11.90 -2.48
C ALA A 27 -7.74 -10.50 -2.79
N LYS A 28 -9.03 -10.33 -2.51
CA LYS A 28 -9.73 -9.04 -2.56
C LYS A 28 -10.46 -8.85 -1.25
N ALA A 29 -10.29 -7.70 -0.62
CA ALA A 29 -11.01 -7.36 0.59
C ALA A 29 -11.24 -5.85 0.70
N LYS A 30 -12.15 -5.47 1.61
CA LYS A 30 -12.48 -4.08 1.88
C LYS A 30 -11.45 -3.47 2.84
N ILE A 31 -10.99 -2.27 2.55
CA ILE A 31 -10.07 -1.52 3.41
C ILE A 31 -10.87 -0.97 4.58
N ILE A 32 -10.49 -1.33 5.79
CA ILE A 32 -11.14 -0.88 7.04
C ILE A 32 -10.36 0.23 7.74
N LYS A 33 -9.06 0.32 7.46
CA LYS A 33 -8.19 1.35 8.05
C LYS A 33 -7.01 1.60 7.11
N THR A 34 -6.66 2.87 6.97
CA THR A 34 -5.41 3.30 6.32
C THR A 34 -4.58 4.06 7.33
N VAL A 35 -3.27 3.86 7.29
CA VAL A 35 -2.29 4.59 8.12
C VAL A 35 -1.22 5.11 7.19
N SER A 36 -0.90 6.39 7.33
CA SER A 36 0.13 7.06 6.54
C SER A 36 1.11 7.73 7.49
N ASP A 37 2.35 7.25 7.46
CA ASP A 37 3.44 7.76 8.28
C ASP A 37 4.54 8.31 7.37
N VAL A 38 5.21 9.36 7.83
CA VAL A 38 6.42 9.87 7.18
C VAL A 38 7.61 9.41 8.01
N SER A 39 8.35 8.44 7.49
CA SER A 39 9.60 7.99 8.10
C SER A 39 10.73 8.88 7.63
N ASN A 40 11.32 9.64 8.54
CA ASN A 40 12.50 10.46 8.26
C ASN A 40 13.64 10.14 9.23
N PRO A 41 14.25 8.95 9.13
CA PRO A 41 15.30 8.52 10.04
C PRO A 41 16.56 9.40 9.95
N ASN A 42 16.79 10.05 8.79
CA ASN A 42 17.95 10.90 8.56
C ASN A 42 17.68 12.39 8.82
N ASN A 43 16.45 12.75 9.22
CA ASN A 43 15.98 14.12 9.37
C ASN A 43 16.32 15.02 8.15
N ASP A 44 16.26 14.44 6.95
CA ASP A 44 16.59 15.11 5.70
C ASP A 44 15.32 15.63 4.99
N SER A 45 15.49 16.26 3.84
CA SER A 45 14.37 16.83 3.06
C SER A 45 13.50 15.78 2.36
N ASN A 46 13.82 14.48 2.49
CA ASN A 46 13.25 13.38 1.71
C ASN A 46 12.60 12.33 2.63
N GLY A 47 11.67 12.76 3.49
CA GLY A 47 10.89 11.84 4.31
C GLY A 47 10.22 10.76 3.45
N ILE A 48 10.48 9.49 3.76
CA ILE A 48 9.89 8.36 3.05
C ILE A 48 8.48 8.15 3.56
N GLN A 49 7.52 8.20 2.66
CA GLN A 49 6.15 7.94 3.03
C GLN A 49 5.86 6.44 3.11
N VAL A 50 5.39 6.01 4.27
CA VAL A 50 5.03 4.62 4.55
C VAL A 50 3.51 4.55 4.71
N ASN A 51 2.85 3.99 3.71
CA ASN A 51 1.41 3.79 3.69
C ASN A 51 1.08 2.33 4.00
N SER A 52 0.27 2.11 5.04
CA SER A 52 -0.20 0.79 5.46
C SER A 52 -1.73 0.69 5.35
N TYR A 53 -2.20 -0.45 4.87
CA TYR A 53 -3.61 -0.78 4.65
C TYR A 53 -4.00 -1.99 5.49
N PHE A 54 -5.17 -1.91 6.11
CA PHE A 54 -5.77 -3.01 6.87
C PHE A 54 -7.06 -3.43 6.18
N PHE A 55 -7.23 -4.74 6.03
CA PHE A 55 -8.36 -5.31 5.31
C PHE A 55 -9.30 -6.05 6.25
N GLU A 56 -10.60 -5.96 5.95
CA GLU A 56 -11.63 -6.71 6.66
C GLU A 56 -11.39 -8.23 6.54
N GLY A 57 -11.34 -8.91 7.68
CA GLY A 57 -11.06 -10.35 7.74
C GLY A 57 -9.58 -10.74 7.70
N TYR A 58 -8.65 -9.76 7.68
CA TYR A 58 -7.21 -10.01 7.70
C TYR A 58 -6.57 -9.30 8.89
N THR A 59 -5.76 -10.03 9.65
CA THR A 59 -5.00 -9.49 10.79
C THR A 59 -3.67 -8.85 10.38
N VAL A 60 -3.26 -9.07 9.13
CA VAL A 60 -2.00 -8.57 8.57
C VAL A 60 -2.21 -7.20 7.92
N LYS A 61 -1.26 -6.29 8.13
CA LYS A 61 -1.20 -5.01 7.41
C LYS A 61 -0.41 -5.17 6.11
N PHE A 62 -0.83 -4.46 5.06
CA PHE A 62 -0.17 -4.47 3.76
C PHE A 62 0.39 -3.09 3.45
N SER A 63 1.57 -3.01 2.84
CA SER A 63 2.12 -1.74 2.36
C SER A 63 1.46 -1.29 1.06
N SER A 64 1.59 -0.01 0.70
CA SER A 64 1.15 0.49 -0.61
C SER A 64 1.73 -0.27 -1.80
N SER A 65 2.94 -0.80 -1.69
CA SER A 65 3.57 -1.63 -2.73
C SER A 65 2.94 -3.02 -2.88
N GLN A 66 2.14 -3.45 -1.91
CA GLN A 66 1.50 -4.78 -1.88
C GLN A 66 0.01 -4.72 -2.21
N VAL A 67 -0.57 -3.52 -2.29
CA VAL A 67 -1.99 -3.31 -2.51
C VAL A 67 -2.21 -2.64 -3.85
N TYR A 68 -3.14 -3.21 -4.61
CA TYR A 68 -3.49 -2.78 -5.96
C TYR A 68 -4.96 -2.39 -6.04
N ALA A 69 -5.26 -1.34 -6.81
CA ALA A 69 -6.63 -0.89 -7.04
C ALA A 69 -7.45 -1.88 -7.89
N SER A 70 -6.79 -2.73 -8.69
CA SER A 70 -7.45 -3.67 -9.58
C SER A 70 -6.72 -5.02 -9.66
N LYS A 71 -7.46 -6.08 -10.00
CA LYS A 71 -6.89 -7.41 -10.26
C LYS A 71 -5.86 -7.38 -11.39
N SER A 72 -6.11 -6.57 -12.43
CA SER A 72 -5.18 -6.41 -13.56
C SER A 72 -3.83 -5.86 -13.10
N SER A 73 -3.85 -4.79 -12.30
CA SER A 73 -2.63 -4.20 -11.72
C SER A 73 -1.85 -5.20 -10.87
N LEU A 74 -2.55 -6.04 -10.11
CA LEU A 74 -1.94 -7.12 -9.34
C LEU A 74 -1.29 -8.17 -10.26
N THR A 75 -2.00 -8.65 -11.27
CA THR A 75 -1.47 -9.64 -12.22
C THR A 75 -0.23 -9.10 -12.94
N SER A 76 -0.28 -7.85 -13.42
CA SER A 76 0.85 -7.19 -14.08
C SER A 76 2.07 -7.16 -13.17
N ALA A 77 1.90 -6.79 -11.89
CA ALA A 77 3.00 -6.73 -10.93
C ALA A 77 3.63 -8.11 -10.66
N ILE A 78 2.82 -9.18 -10.63
CA ILE A 78 3.31 -10.57 -10.50
C ILE A 78 4.08 -10.97 -11.76
N THR A 79 3.59 -10.63 -12.96
CA THR A 79 4.25 -11.00 -14.21
C THR A 79 5.55 -10.25 -14.47
N THR A 80 5.66 -8.98 -14.04
CA THR A 80 6.89 -8.19 -14.19
C THR A 80 7.97 -8.53 -13.16
N SER A 81 7.64 -9.34 -12.14
CA SER A 81 8.62 -9.80 -11.14
C SER A 81 9.22 -11.18 -11.47
N THR A 82 8.92 -11.74 -12.65
CA THR A 82 9.66 -12.87 -13.23
C THR A 82 10.89 -12.34 -13.97
N PRO A 83 12.13 -12.59 -13.49
CA PRO A 83 13.33 -12.13 -14.18
C PRO A 83 13.52 -12.89 -15.51
N SER A 84 13.88 -12.16 -16.57
CA SER A 84 14.61 -12.72 -17.71
C SER A 84 16.07 -12.95 -17.33
#